data_AF-A0A2V8N8G8-F1
#
_entry.id   AF-A0A2V8N8G8-F1
#
_cell.length_a   1.000
_cell.length_b   1.000
_cell.length_c   1.000
_cell.angle_alpha   90.00
_cell.angle_beta   90.00
_cell.angle_gamma   90.00
#
_symmetry.space_group_name_H-M   'P 1'
#
loop_
_entity.id
_entity.type
_entity.pdbx_description
1 polymer ?
#
loop_
_entity_poly.entity_id
_entity_poly.type
_entity_poly.pdbx_seq_one_letter_code
_entity_poly.pdbx_strand_id
1 'polypeptide(L)'
;MQDIRHLLNRIGYGPRPGDVERVERAGRDRYIEQQLQPARLDDRALEARLASIPSITMTTTQILENYPNPRRFVRQLGLRPNGDLNGNNPALRRQVLHHYQEKGLNLPQKLLEELQAQKIIRAVHSERQLQEVMTDFWFNHFNVFWGKNANRWLTTGFEMNAIRPNVFGKFKDLLMATAKSPAML
;
A
#
# COMPACT_ATOMS: atom_id res chain seq x y z
N MET A 1 28.96 8.61 16.10
CA MET A 1 27.71 9.30 15.69
C MET A 1 27.50 9.48 14.18
N GLN A 2 28.40 10.11 13.40
CA GLN A 2 28.15 10.40 11.98
C GLN A 2 27.93 9.14 11.12
N ASP A 3 28.63 8.05 11.45
CA ASP A 3 28.54 6.77 10.76
C ASP A 3 27.17 6.07 10.95
N ILE A 4 26.61 6.07 12.16
CA ILE A 4 25.31 5.43 12.44
C ILE A 4 24.15 6.18 11.82
N ARG A 5 24.19 7.52 11.83
CA ARG A 5 23.18 8.31 11.11
C ARG A 5 23.24 8.06 9.60
N HIS A 6 24.46 7.98 9.04
CA HIS A 6 24.63 7.63 7.64
C HIS A 6 24.08 6.23 7.35
N LEU A 7 24.36 5.23 8.19
CA LEU A 7 23.78 3.89 8.07
C LEU A 7 22.24 3.93 8.06
N LEU A 8 21.62 4.59 9.04
CA LEU A 8 20.16 4.66 9.15
C LEU A 8 19.50 5.36 7.95
N ASN A 9 20.17 6.35 7.35
CA ASN A 9 19.72 6.99 6.10
C ASN A 9 19.92 6.11 4.86
N ARG A 10 20.84 5.14 4.90
CA ARG A 10 21.14 4.25 3.77
C ARG A 10 20.25 3.02 3.70
N ILE A 11 19.86 2.47 4.86
CA ILE A 11 19.09 1.23 4.94
C ILE A 11 17.69 1.43 5.55
N GLY A 12 17.21 2.67 5.57
CA GLY A 12 15.91 3.05 6.10
C GLY A 12 15.53 4.47 5.69
N TYR A 13 14.46 5.00 6.28
CA TYR A 13 14.01 6.38 6.04
C TYR A 13 14.72 7.42 6.91
N GLY A 14 15.81 7.03 7.56
CA GLY A 14 16.57 7.84 8.49
C GLY A 14 16.22 7.59 9.97
N PRO A 15 16.96 8.23 10.89
CA PRO A 15 16.83 7.98 12.33
C PRO A 15 15.56 8.63 12.91
N ARG A 16 14.80 7.85 13.70
CA ARG A 16 13.77 8.35 14.63
C ARG A 16 14.41 8.67 16.00
N PRO A 17 13.73 9.42 16.88
CA PRO A 17 14.22 9.64 18.24
C PRO A 17 14.53 8.31 18.95
N GLY A 18 15.76 8.16 19.44
CA GLY A 18 16.23 6.93 20.11
C GLY A 18 16.83 5.85 19.20
N ASP A 19 16.73 5.97 17.87
CA ASP A 19 17.26 4.97 16.93
C ASP A 19 18.79 4.93 16.96
N VAL A 20 19.45 6.08 17.03
CA VAL A 20 20.92 6.16 17.05
C VAL A 20 21.45 5.46 18.31
N GLU A 21 20.90 5.78 19.47
CA GLU A 21 21.27 5.20 20.76
C GLU A 21 20.97 3.70 20.83
N ARG A 22 19.91 3.25 20.14
CA ARG A 22 19.58 1.82 20.03
C ARG A 22 20.62 1.08 19.17
N VAL A 23 21.00 1.63 18.02
CA VAL A 23 22.02 1.04 17.15
C VAL A 23 23.40 1.09 17.79
N GLU A 24 23.74 2.16 18.52
CA GLU A 24 24.99 2.25 19.30
C GLU A 24 25.09 1.14 20.34
N ARG A 25 23.99 0.85 21.06
CA ARG A 25 23.94 -0.25 22.04
C ARG A 25 23.96 -1.64 21.42
N ALA A 26 23.27 -1.83 20.29
CA ALA A 26 23.20 -3.12 19.61
C ALA A 26 24.47 -3.48 18.82
N GLY A 27 25.17 -2.46 18.31
CA GLY A 27 26.21 -2.61 17.31
C GLY A 27 25.65 -2.58 15.88
N ARG A 28 26.44 -2.04 14.95
CA ARG A 28 26.03 -1.82 13.54
C ARG A 28 25.76 -3.12 12.80
N ASP A 29 26.68 -4.08 12.89
CA ASP A 29 26.57 -5.35 12.16
C ASP A 29 25.33 -6.13 12.61
N ARG A 30 25.10 -6.17 13.93
CA ARG A 30 23.90 -6.77 14.52
C ARG A 30 22.62 -6.07 14.03
N TYR A 31 22.61 -4.75 13.94
CA TYR A 31 21.47 -4.01 13.40
C TYR A 31 21.21 -4.37 11.93
N ILE A 32 22.26 -4.45 11.10
CA ILE A 32 22.13 -4.85 9.68
C ILE A 32 21.59 -6.27 9.56
N GLU A 33 22.13 -7.23 10.33
CA GLU A 33 21.65 -8.61 10.33
C GLU A 33 20.17 -8.72 10.72
N GLN A 34 19.72 -7.93 11.70
CA GLN A 34 18.31 -7.86 12.09
C GLN A 34 17.43 -7.35 10.95
N GLN A 35 17.87 -6.30 10.23
CA GLN A 35 17.12 -5.73 9.10
C GLN A 35 16.98 -6.71 7.92
N LEU A 36 17.97 -7.59 7.72
CA LEU A 36 17.92 -8.66 6.72
C LEU A 36 16.99 -9.82 7.12
N GLN A 37 16.52 -9.85 8.38
CA GLN A 37 15.65 -10.90 8.93
C GLN A 37 14.39 -10.28 9.54
N PRO A 38 13.54 -9.61 8.73
CA PRO A 38 12.41 -8.82 9.23
C PRO A 38 11.43 -9.62 10.08
N ALA A 39 11.27 -10.92 9.81
CA ALA A 39 10.40 -11.80 10.60
C ALA A 39 10.80 -11.91 12.08
N ARG A 40 12.05 -11.55 12.44
CA ARG A 40 12.53 -11.54 13.83
C ARG A 40 12.27 -10.21 14.55
N LEU A 41 11.85 -9.17 13.83
CA LEU A 41 11.56 -7.86 14.38
C LEU A 41 10.07 -7.74 14.74
N ASP A 42 9.81 -7.24 15.96
CA ASP A 42 8.47 -7.05 16.50
C ASP A 42 7.84 -5.76 15.96
N ASP A 43 6.83 -5.93 15.12
CA ASP A 43 6.05 -4.85 14.51
C ASP A 43 4.61 -4.81 15.03
N ARG A 44 4.29 -5.42 16.18
CA ARG A 44 2.91 -5.43 16.70
C ARG A 44 2.29 -4.02 16.86
N ALA A 45 3.11 -3.03 17.25
CA ALA A 45 2.66 -1.64 17.34
C ALA A 45 2.34 -1.03 15.97
N LEU A 46 3.09 -1.40 14.92
CA LEU A 46 2.79 -1.04 13.54
C LEU A 46 1.50 -1.70 13.07
N GLU A 47 1.34 -3.01 13.31
CA GLU A 47 0.15 -3.76 12.89
C GLU A 47 -1.12 -3.19 13.53
N ALA A 48 -1.07 -2.75 14.80
CA ALA A 48 -2.18 -2.05 15.45
C ALA A 48 -2.57 -0.74 14.75
N ARG A 49 -1.61 0.00 14.19
CA ARG A 49 -1.89 1.23 13.41
C ARG A 49 -2.51 0.89 12.06
N LEU A 50 -1.97 -0.12 11.39
CA LEU A 50 -2.42 -0.57 10.08
C LEU A 50 -3.79 -1.25 10.10
N ALA A 51 -4.28 -1.69 11.27
CA ALA A 51 -5.64 -2.20 11.43
C ALA A 51 -6.74 -1.21 10.98
N SER A 52 -6.42 0.10 10.94
CA SER A 52 -7.29 1.16 10.41
C SER A 52 -7.35 1.24 8.87
N ILE A 53 -6.56 0.43 8.16
CA ILE A 53 -6.43 0.43 6.70
C ILE A 53 -6.86 -0.94 6.17
N PRO A 54 -8.16 -1.20 6.02
CA PRO A 54 -8.67 -2.54 5.74
C PRO A 54 -8.25 -3.08 4.36
N SER A 55 -8.03 -2.22 3.35
CA SER A 55 -7.72 -2.68 1.99
C SER A 55 -6.43 -3.48 1.85
N ILE A 56 -5.48 -3.36 2.79
CA ILE A 56 -4.19 -4.08 2.71
C ILE A 56 -4.30 -5.57 3.02
N THR A 57 -5.42 -6.01 3.63
CA THR A 57 -5.69 -7.42 3.96
C THR A 57 -6.82 -8.02 3.15
N MET A 58 -7.51 -7.22 2.33
CA MET A 58 -8.62 -7.66 1.51
C MET A 58 -8.18 -8.44 0.28
N THR A 59 -8.97 -9.46 -0.07
CA THR A 59 -8.91 -10.10 -1.39
C THR A 59 -9.44 -9.16 -2.47
N THR A 60 -9.08 -9.41 -3.75
CA THR A 60 -9.61 -8.63 -4.87
C THR A 60 -11.15 -8.63 -4.92
N THR A 61 -11.79 -9.74 -4.55
CA THR A 61 -13.25 -9.83 -4.47
C THR A 61 -13.81 -8.88 -3.43
N GLN A 62 -13.26 -8.90 -2.21
CA GLN A 62 -13.66 -7.98 -1.13
C GLN A 62 -13.42 -6.51 -1.51
N ILE A 63 -12.33 -6.22 -2.24
CA ILE A 63 -12.08 -4.87 -2.76
C ILE A 63 -13.18 -4.45 -3.74
N LEU A 64 -13.59 -5.32 -4.67
CA LEU A 64 -14.63 -5.00 -5.65
C LEU A 64 -16.01 -4.83 -5.00
N GLU A 65 -16.29 -5.56 -3.92
CA GLU A 65 -17.53 -5.47 -3.14
C GLU A 65 -17.59 -4.18 -2.32
N ASN A 66 -16.51 -3.82 -1.62
CA ASN A 66 -16.48 -2.66 -0.72
C ASN A 66 -16.16 -1.34 -1.45
N TYR A 67 -15.51 -1.41 -2.62
CA TYR A 67 -15.08 -0.25 -3.40
C TYR A 67 -15.57 -0.34 -4.86
N PRO A 68 -16.88 -0.44 -5.13
CA PRO A 68 -17.37 -0.72 -6.47
C PRO A 68 -17.08 0.42 -7.45
N ASN A 69 -17.07 0.09 -8.75
CA ASN A 69 -16.88 1.05 -9.82
C ASN A 69 -18.07 2.03 -9.92
N PRO A 70 -17.87 3.36 -9.80
CA PRO A 70 -18.97 4.33 -9.82
C PRO A 70 -19.85 4.26 -11.06
N ARG A 71 -19.28 4.00 -12.25
CA ARG A 71 -20.06 3.90 -13.50
C ARG A 71 -20.94 2.65 -13.51
N ARG A 72 -20.43 1.51 -13.01
CA ARG A 72 -21.23 0.29 -12.89
C ARG A 72 -22.31 0.45 -11.82
N PHE A 73 -21.97 1.09 -10.71
CA PHE A 73 -22.88 1.36 -9.61
C PHE A 73 -24.04 2.28 -10.02
N VAL A 74 -23.76 3.38 -10.72
CA VAL A 74 -24.77 4.28 -11.32
C VAL A 74 -25.71 3.52 -12.26
N ARG A 75 -25.16 2.68 -13.15
CA ARG A 75 -25.95 1.86 -14.08
C ARG A 75 -26.86 0.88 -13.35
N GLN A 76 -26.37 0.24 -12.29
CA GLN A 76 -27.14 -0.72 -11.49
C GLN A 76 -28.31 -0.06 -10.75
N LEU A 77 -28.14 1.19 -10.31
CA LEU A 77 -29.18 1.97 -9.64
C LEU A 77 -30.20 2.58 -10.62
N GLY A 78 -30.06 2.36 -11.94
CA GLY A 78 -30.92 2.97 -12.94
C GLY A 78 -30.78 4.48 -13.05
N LEU A 79 -29.76 5.07 -12.41
CA LEU A 79 -29.45 6.49 -12.49
C LEU A 79 -28.90 6.77 -13.90
N ARG A 80 -29.74 7.35 -14.76
CA ARG A 80 -29.32 7.72 -16.12
C ARG A 80 -28.54 9.04 -16.04
N PRO A 81 -27.26 9.07 -16.46
CA PRO A 81 -26.64 10.36 -16.75
C PRO A 81 -27.40 10.96 -17.93
N ASN A 82 -28.07 12.10 -17.74
CA ASN A 82 -28.71 12.87 -18.81
C ASN A 82 -27.63 13.38 -19.78
N GLY A 83 -27.15 12.52 -20.68
CA GLY A 83 -26.16 12.82 -21.71
C GLY A 83 -24.72 13.08 -21.22
N ASP A 84 -24.53 13.49 -19.96
CA ASP A 84 -23.21 13.85 -19.43
C ASP A 84 -22.46 12.65 -18.85
N LEU A 85 -21.80 11.89 -19.72
CA LEU A 85 -20.87 10.81 -19.38
C LEU A 85 -19.52 11.32 -18.84
N ASN A 86 -19.26 12.63 -18.91
CA ASN A 86 -18.00 13.24 -18.48
C ASN A 86 -17.96 13.47 -16.96
N GLY A 87 -19.05 13.15 -16.24
CA GLY A 87 -19.09 13.26 -14.78
C GLY A 87 -19.14 14.71 -14.28
N ASN A 88 -19.53 15.64 -15.14
CA ASN A 88 -19.56 17.07 -14.83
C ASN A 88 -20.90 17.55 -14.26
N ASN A 89 -21.79 16.61 -13.90
CA ASN A 89 -23.06 16.89 -13.21
C ASN A 89 -22.89 16.78 -11.67
N PRO A 90 -22.86 17.90 -10.94
CA PRO A 90 -22.66 17.90 -9.49
C PRO A 90 -23.81 17.23 -8.72
N ALA A 91 -25.04 17.28 -9.26
CA ALA A 91 -26.20 16.67 -8.62
C ALA A 91 -26.12 15.15 -8.67
N LEU A 92 -25.75 14.58 -9.83
CA LEU A 92 -25.51 13.15 -9.97
C LEU A 92 -24.37 12.71 -9.04
N ARG A 93 -23.26 13.47 -8.98
CA ARG A 93 -22.15 13.16 -8.08
C ARG A 93 -22.61 13.09 -6.61
N ARG A 94 -23.39 14.08 -6.15
CA ARG A 94 -23.94 14.07 -4.78
C ARG A 94 -24.84 12.86 -4.52
N GLN A 95 -25.71 12.53 -5.47
CA GLN A 95 -26.61 11.38 -5.35
C GLN A 95 -25.83 10.05 -5.28
N VAL A 96 -24.78 9.89 -6.09
CA VAL A 96 -23.92 8.71 -6.04
C VAL A 96 -23.22 8.62 -4.69
N LEU A 97 -22.62 9.73 -4.22
CA LEU A 97 -21.95 9.76 -2.91
C LEU A 97 -22.90 9.36 -1.77
N HIS A 98 -24.13 9.85 -1.79
CA HIS A 98 -25.15 9.47 -0.81
C HIS A 98 -25.42 7.96 -0.81
N HIS A 99 -25.59 7.36 -1.99
CA HIS A 99 -25.81 5.91 -2.08
C HIS A 99 -24.61 5.08 -1.63
N TYR A 100 -23.38 5.56 -1.84
CA TYR A 100 -22.20 4.90 -1.27
C TYR A 100 -22.26 4.93 0.26
N GLN A 101 -22.57 6.09 0.85
CA GLN A 101 -22.70 6.26 2.30
C GLN A 101 -23.81 5.38 2.89
N GLU A 102 -25.02 5.39 2.30
CA GLU A 102 -26.15 4.57 2.74
C GLU A 102 -25.84 3.08 2.73
N LYS A 103 -25.04 2.62 1.77
CA LYS A 103 -24.65 1.21 1.65
C LYS A 103 -23.37 0.86 2.40
N GLY A 104 -22.74 1.80 3.10
CA GLY A 104 -21.45 1.58 3.77
C GLY A 104 -20.29 1.27 2.81
N LEU A 105 -20.39 1.73 1.56
CA LEU A 105 -19.40 1.51 0.51
C LEU A 105 -18.42 2.68 0.42
N ASN A 106 -17.23 2.39 -0.08
CA ASN A 106 -16.17 3.39 -0.27
C ASN A 106 -15.91 3.67 -1.74
N LEU A 107 -15.52 4.91 -2.06
CA LEU A 107 -15.10 5.22 -3.44
C LEU A 107 -13.74 4.56 -3.72
N PRO A 108 -13.45 4.14 -4.96
CA PRO A 108 -12.13 3.63 -5.31
C PRO A 108 -10.98 4.57 -4.95
N GLN A 109 -11.20 5.89 -4.95
CA GLN A 109 -10.18 6.87 -4.54
C GLN A 109 -9.65 6.60 -3.11
N LYS A 110 -10.49 6.08 -2.22
CA LYS A 110 -10.12 5.71 -0.85
C LYS A 110 -9.01 4.65 -0.80
N LEU A 111 -8.97 3.74 -1.78
CA LEU A 111 -7.91 2.73 -1.88
C LEU A 111 -6.54 3.36 -2.14
N LEU A 112 -6.47 4.44 -2.95
CA LEU A 112 -5.23 5.16 -3.18
C LEU A 112 -4.79 5.89 -1.90
N GLU A 113 -5.73 6.52 -1.20
CA GLU A 113 -5.46 7.18 0.09
C GLU A 113 -4.93 6.17 1.12
N GLU A 114 -5.55 4.99 1.20
CA GLU A 114 -5.15 3.90 2.07
C GLU A 114 -3.78 3.32 1.71
N LEU A 115 -3.49 3.15 0.41
CA LEU A 115 -2.18 2.72 -0.08
C LEU A 115 -1.07 3.73 0.25
N GLN A 116 -1.36 5.03 0.13
CA GLN A 116 -0.41 6.08 0.52
C GLN A 116 -0.22 6.12 2.03
N ALA A 117 -1.32 6.06 2.80
CA ALA A 117 -1.28 6.07 4.24
C ALA A 117 -0.48 4.91 4.81
N GLN A 118 -0.67 3.68 4.31
CA GLN A 118 0.08 2.53 4.82
C GLN A 118 1.59 2.65 4.56
N LYS A 119 2.01 3.20 3.41
CA LYS A 119 3.43 3.46 3.12
C LYS A 119 4.04 4.43 4.14
N ILE A 120 3.35 5.53 4.42
CA ILE A 120 3.81 6.53 5.39
C ILE A 120 3.86 5.93 6.80
N ILE A 121 2.80 5.23 7.21
CA ILE A 121 2.74 4.59 8.53
C ILE A 121 3.89 3.58 8.69
N ARG A 122 4.16 2.76 7.68
CA ARG A 122 5.27 1.81 7.68
C ARG A 122 6.62 2.52 7.74
N ALA A 123 6.83 3.56 6.93
CA ALA A 123 8.08 4.32 6.94
C ALA A 123 8.39 4.92 8.32
N VAL A 124 7.37 5.43 9.01
CA VAL A 124 7.52 6.08 10.32
C VAL A 124 7.60 5.07 11.47
N HIS A 125 6.82 3.99 11.44
CA HIS A 125 6.60 3.16 12.62
C HIS A 125 7.18 1.74 12.54
N SER A 126 7.54 1.25 11.35
CA SER A 126 8.11 -0.09 11.20
C SER A 126 9.49 -0.19 11.82
N GLU A 127 9.77 -1.25 12.56
CA GLU A 127 11.12 -1.62 12.95
C GLU A 127 11.88 -2.28 11.77
N ARG A 128 11.17 -2.72 10.73
CA ARG A 128 11.68 -3.40 9.53
C ARG A 128 12.04 -2.42 8.41
N GLN A 129 12.75 -1.35 8.74
CA GLN A 129 13.07 -0.22 7.86
C GLN A 129 13.63 -0.62 6.48
N LEU A 130 14.56 -1.58 6.42
CA LEU A 130 15.13 -2.03 5.16
C LEU A 130 14.08 -2.74 4.28
N GLN A 131 13.17 -3.50 4.88
CA GLN A 131 12.09 -4.15 4.14
C GLN A 131 11.16 -3.11 3.49
N GLU A 132 10.88 -2.02 4.20
CA GLU A 132 10.00 -0.96 3.68
C GLU A 132 10.64 -0.21 2.50
N VAL A 133 11.92 0.18 2.63
CA VAL A 133 12.67 0.81 1.53
C VAL A 133 12.75 -0.10 0.31
N MET A 134 13.04 -1.38 0.52
CA MET A 134 13.15 -2.35 -0.57
C MET A 134 11.79 -2.69 -1.19
N THR A 135 10.71 -2.69 -0.41
CA THR A 135 9.34 -2.80 -0.93
C THR A 135 9.04 -1.65 -1.89
N ASP A 136 9.37 -0.42 -1.49
CA ASP A 136 9.12 0.76 -2.33
C ASP A 136 10.01 0.77 -3.58
N PHE A 137 11.29 0.40 -3.45
CA PHE A 137 12.20 0.24 -4.59
C PHE A 137 11.62 -0.72 -5.63
N TRP A 138 11.21 -1.92 -5.22
CA TRP A 138 10.68 -2.91 -6.16
C TRP A 138 9.30 -2.55 -6.71
N PHE A 139 8.44 -1.93 -5.90
CA PHE A 139 7.16 -1.42 -6.36
C PHE A 139 7.33 -0.33 -7.44
N ASN A 140 8.33 0.54 -7.28
CA ASN A 140 8.67 1.56 -8.26
C ASN A 140 9.34 0.97 -9.51
N HIS A 141 10.11 -0.11 -9.38
CA HIS A 141 10.74 -0.79 -10.52
C HIS A 141 9.71 -1.58 -11.36
N PHE A 142 8.89 -2.43 -10.71
CA PHE A 142 7.78 -3.14 -11.35
C PHE A 142 6.52 -2.28 -11.31
N ASN A 143 6.60 -1.11 -11.93
CA ASN A 143 5.57 -0.08 -11.77
C ASN A 143 4.22 -0.46 -12.39
N VAL A 144 3.16 -0.22 -11.63
CA VAL A 144 1.78 -0.18 -12.11
C VAL A 144 1.18 1.20 -11.88
N PHE A 145 0.54 1.76 -12.90
CA PHE A 145 -0.16 3.03 -12.75
C PHE A 145 -1.59 2.81 -12.24
N TRP A 146 -1.88 3.32 -11.04
CA TRP A 146 -3.21 3.27 -10.41
C TRP A 146 -4.35 3.72 -11.34
N GLY A 147 -4.15 4.82 -12.07
CA GLY A 147 -5.18 5.41 -12.93
C GLY A 147 -5.52 4.58 -14.17
N LYS A 148 -4.75 3.53 -14.48
CA LYS A 148 -4.94 2.68 -15.67
C LYS A 148 -5.98 1.59 -15.39
N ASN A 149 -7.12 1.65 -16.09
CA ASN A 149 -8.10 0.57 -16.14
C ASN A 149 -8.47 -0.02 -14.76
N ALA A 150 -8.26 -1.33 -14.59
CA ALA A 150 -8.57 -2.11 -13.38
C ALA A 150 -7.56 -1.91 -12.24
N ASN A 151 -6.44 -1.23 -12.47
CA ASN A 151 -5.42 -1.02 -11.44
C ASN A 151 -5.95 -0.23 -10.25
N ARG A 152 -7.02 0.55 -10.45
CA ARG A 152 -7.85 1.17 -9.40
C ARG A 152 -8.44 0.20 -8.36
N TRP A 153 -8.27 -1.10 -8.51
CA TRP A 153 -8.66 -2.11 -7.52
C TRP A 153 -7.54 -3.11 -7.24
N LEU A 154 -6.47 -3.11 -8.04
CA LEU A 154 -5.45 -4.15 -8.03
C LEU A 154 -4.13 -3.66 -7.43
N THR A 155 -3.83 -2.36 -7.45
CA THR A 155 -2.53 -1.85 -7.01
C THR A 155 -2.21 -2.15 -5.56
N THR A 156 -3.17 -2.03 -4.64
CA THR A 156 -2.93 -2.39 -3.21
C THR A 156 -2.59 -3.87 -3.07
N GLY A 157 -3.37 -4.75 -3.69
CA GLY A 157 -3.10 -6.18 -3.69
C GLY A 157 -1.78 -6.54 -4.40
N PHE A 158 -1.37 -5.79 -5.42
CA PHE A 158 -0.09 -5.98 -6.09
C PHE A 158 1.09 -5.73 -5.15
N GLU A 159 1.08 -4.62 -4.40
CA GLU A 159 2.11 -4.36 -3.40
C GLU A 159 2.11 -5.45 -2.32
N MET A 160 0.93 -5.76 -1.76
CA MET A 160 0.81 -6.64 -0.60
C MET A 160 1.09 -8.12 -0.92
N ASN A 161 0.75 -8.59 -2.12
CA ASN A 161 0.80 -10.01 -2.46
C ASN A 161 1.95 -10.37 -3.41
N ALA A 162 2.34 -9.48 -4.33
CA ALA A 162 3.39 -9.76 -5.30
C ALA A 162 4.75 -9.19 -4.87
N ILE A 163 4.79 -7.94 -4.41
CA ILE A 163 6.04 -7.26 -4.07
C ILE A 163 6.50 -7.65 -2.67
N ARG A 164 5.76 -7.21 -1.64
CA ARG A 164 6.17 -7.23 -0.23
C ARG A 164 6.62 -8.61 0.30
N PRO A 165 5.98 -9.74 -0.05
CA PRO A 165 6.41 -11.06 0.40
C PRO A 165 7.75 -11.52 -0.20
N ASN A 166 8.14 -10.98 -1.35
CA ASN A 166 9.28 -11.45 -2.15
C ASN A 166 10.49 -10.51 -2.11
N VAL A 167 10.44 -9.43 -1.33
CA VAL A 167 11.45 -8.34 -1.32
C VAL A 167 12.88 -8.81 -1.04
N PHE A 168 13.05 -9.77 -0.13
CA PHE A 168 14.34 -10.39 0.20
C PHE A 168 14.47 -11.82 -0.34
N GLY A 169 13.54 -12.26 -1.19
CA GLY A 169 13.53 -13.57 -1.81
C GLY A 169 14.43 -13.66 -3.04
N LYS A 170 14.29 -14.75 -3.81
CA LYS A 170 14.98 -14.86 -5.10
C LYS A 170 14.33 -13.91 -6.11
N PHE A 171 15.16 -13.21 -6.88
CA PHE A 171 14.67 -12.31 -7.93
C PHE A 171 13.70 -13.00 -8.91
N LYS A 172 13.97 -14.27 -9.27
CA LYS A 172 13.07 -15.07 -10.12
C LYS A 172 11.65 -15.14 -9.55
N ASP A 173 11.52 -15.35 -8.24
CA ASP A 173 10.21 -15.53 -7.60
C ASP A 173 9.46 -14.18 -7.57
N LEU A 174 10.16 -13.09 -7.26
CA LEU A 174 9.62 -11.72 -7.37
C LEU A 174 9.15 -11.42 -8.79
N LEU A 175 10.00 -11.65 -9.81
CA LEU A 175 9.68 -11.41 -11.21
C LEU A 175 8.47 -12.23 -11.67
N MET A 176 8.39 -13.51 -11.27
CA MET A 176 7.26 -14.36 -11.63
C MET A 176 5.97 -13.92 -10.93
N ALA A 177 6.05 -13.47 -9.68
CA ALA A 177 4.91 -12.94 -8.93
C ALA A 177 4.38 -11.64 -9.57
N THR A 178 5.27 -10.75 -10.01
CA THR A 178 4.87 -9.49 -10.66
C THR A 178 4.32 -9.73 -12.06
N ALA A 179 4.98 -10.53 -12.89
CA ALA A 179 4.56 -10.81 -14.27
C ALA A 179 3.20 -11.53 -14.36
N LYS A 180 2.84 -12.33 -13.35
CA LYS A 180 1.54 -13.02 -13.27
C LYS A 180 0.46 -12.19 -12.57
N SER A 181 0.80 -11.04 -12.02
CA SER A 181 -0.17 -10.19 -11.33
C SER A 181 -1.19 -9.63 -12.34
N PRO A 182 -2.51 -9.69 -12.04
CA PRO A 182 -3.53 -9.02 -12.85
C PRO A 182 -3.30 -7.51 -13.03
N ALA A 183 -2.50 -6.87 -12.17
CA ALA A 183 -2.19 -5.44 -12.29
C ALA A 183 -1.17 -5.11 -13.41
N MET A 184 -0.43 -6.12 -13.90
CA MET A 184 0.60 -6.01 -14.94
C MET A 184 0.13 -6.44 -16.33
N LEU A 185 -1.04 -7.11 -16.41
CA LEU A 185 -1.69 -7.57 -17.64
C LEU A 185 -2.62 -6.48 -18.19
#